data_AF-A0A7S2IDS5-F1
#
_entry.id   AF-A0A7S2IDS5-F1
#
_cell.length_a   1.000
_cell.length_b   1.000
_cell.length_c   1.000
_cell.angle_alpha   90.00
_cell.angle_beta   90.00
_cell.angle_gamma   90.00
#
_symmetry.space_group_name_H-M   'P 1'
#
loop_
_entity.id
_entity.type
_entity.pdbx_description
1 polymer ?
#
loop_
_entity_poly.entity_id
_entity_poly.type
_entity_poly.pdbx_seq_one_letter_code
_entity_poly.pdbx_strand_id
1 'polypeptide(L)'
;MYDSSGTLLPSTQWTGYFPDLLQWIGRQSGMTYTLTAPSGAGSSCASGADNTGNYGCGQQDVTELGTSDIYVGLYYVTAQRLQAGLMSRTFTGDAGLAVAQKGGATDTLDSYQAKQAAGTVGRLCTLTGAAFTDWVSREYPAIDQVAVAYSEYVTSIRSGACDAFVVDRPIALQIAAQNCDLNLGVGPSTTYGYHDCAFGIRKELNDVTIAISYWIEWLRTCSPNDSNDFRCYNAFNLATLYVRWGIAPDQCPASSSPPPPPTAAGGDVTNVFGTIFGTTVTNRLDAIFGLAITTLVLVSIAFLVMMSSILKGLGGGQRAVGVDTKNMIEPSDARSL
;
A
#
# COMPACT_ATOMS: atom_id res chain seq x y z
N MET A 1 2.89 -10.05 -14.20
CA MET A 1 3.78 -9.43 -15.20
C MET A 1 4.73 -10.45 -15.83
N TYR A 2 5.09 -11.52 -15.13
CA TYR A 2 5.95 -12.57 -15.66
C TYR A 2 5.16 -13.81 -16.06
N ASP A 3 5.69 -14.59 -16.99
CA ASP A 3 5.25 -15.95 -17.21
C ASP A 3 5.83 -16.92 -16.16
N SER A 4 5.49 -18.20 -16.25
CA SER A 4 5.97 -19.24 -15.34
C SER A 4 7.49 -19.51 -15.44
N SER A 5 8.16 -19.01 -16.48
CA SER A 5 9.60 -19.10 -16.64
C SER A 5 10.35 -17.92 -16.02
N GLY A 6 9.63 -16.91 -15.52
CA GLY A 6 10.22 -15.67 -15.02
C GLY A 6 10.55 -14.67 -16.14
N THR A 7 10.05 -14.89 -17.36
CA THR A 7 10.23 -13.94 -18.47
C THR A 7 9.17 -12.86 -18.39
N LEU A 8 9.58 -11.59 -18.54
CA LEU A 8 8.66 -10.46 -18.54
C LEU A 8 7.72 -10.55 -19.76
N LEU A 9 6.41 -10.55 -19.51
CA LEU A 9 5.39 -10.59 -20.56
C LEU A 9 5.36 -9.25 -21.33
N PRO A 10 4.83 -9.23 -22.57
CA PRO A 10 4.48 -7.98 -23.23
C PRO A 10 3.54 -7.12 -22.37
N SER A 11 3.69 -5.80 -22.41
CA SER A 11 2.94 -4.90 -21.51
C SER A 11 1.42 -4.93 -21.68
N THR A 12 0.94 -5.34 -22.86
CA THR A 12 -0.49 -5.58 -23.13
C THR A 12 -1.07 -6.76 -22.36
N GLN A 13 -0.23 -7.62 -21.79
CA GLN A 13 -0.61 -8.78 -20.99
C GLN A 13 -0.37 -8.55 -19.49
N TRP A 14 0.06 -7.35 -19.10
CA TRP A 14 0.28 -7.05 -17.69
C TRP A 14 -1.04 -6.90 -16.96
N THR A 15 -1.18 -7.71 -15.92
CA THR A 15 -2.30 -7.68 -14.99
C THR A 15 -1.80 -7.36 -13.59
N GLY A 16 -2.63 -6.72 -12.78
CA GLY A 16 -2.30 -6.39 -11.40
C GLY A 16 -3.08 -5.17 -10.92
N TYR A 17 -2.84 -4.79 -9.67
CA TYR A 17 -3.46 -3.61 -9.05
C TYR A 17 -3.29 -2.35 -9.90
N PHE A 18 -2.07 -2.07 -10.36
CA PHE A 18 -1.77 -0.87 -11.13
C PHE A 18 -2.31 -0.88 -12.57
N PRO A 19 -2.13 -1.95 -13.39
CA PRO A 19 -2.79 -2.04 -14.69
C PRO A 19 -4.31 -1.90 -14.62
N ASP A 20 -4.96 -2.53 -13.63
CA ASP A 20 -6.42 -2.43 -13.45
C ASP A 20 -6.84 -0.99 -13.06
N LEU A 21 -6.10 -0.36 -12.13
CA LEU A 21 -6.35 1.02 -11.71
C LEU A 21 -6.21 1.99 -12.91
N LEU A 22 -5.14 1.87 -13.70
CA LEU A 22 -4.93 2.69 -14.88
C LEU A 22 -5.96 2.41 -15.97
N GLN A 23 -6.38 1.16 -16.17
CA GLN A 23 -7.46 0.82 -17.09
C GLN A 23 -8.76 1.52 -16.70
N TRP A 24 -9.10 1.52 -15.41
CA TRP A 24 -10.29 2.22 -14.93
C TRP A 24 -10.16 3.73 -15.11
N ILE A 25 -9.05 4.35 -14.69
CA ILE A 25 -8.80 5.79 -14.89
C ILE A 25 -8.88 6.14 -16.39
N GLY A 26 -8.27 5.32 -17.25
CA GLY A 26 -8.33 5.42 -18.71
C GLY A 26 -9.75 5.47 -19.25
N ARG A 27 -10.60 4.53 -18.83
CA ARG A 27 -12.01 4.47 -19.25
C ARG A 27 -12.82 5.68 -18.79
N GLN A 28 -12.58 6.17 -17.56
CA GLN A 28 -13.35 7.27 -17.00
C GLN A 28 -12.95 8.63 -17.56
N SER A 29 -11.64 8.83 -17.73
CA SER A 29 -11.09 10.10 -18.25
C SER A 29 -11.08 10.19 -19.77
N GLY A 30 -11.14 9.06 -20.47
CA GLY A 30 -10.85 8.98 -21.90
C GLY A 30 -9.36 9.04 -22.25
N MET A 31 -8.45 9.01 -21.26
CA MET A 31 -7.01 8.98 -21.52
C MET A 31 -6.60 7.62 -22.10
N THR A 32 -5.64 7.66 -23.03
CA THR A 32 -4.90 6.48 -23.46
C THR A 32 -3.55 6.44 -22.76
N TYR A 33 -2.99 5.25 -22.60
CA TYR A 33 -1.69 5.07 -21.97
C TYR A 33 -0.99 3.85 -22.57
N THR A 34 0.33 3.83 -22.47
CA THR A 34 1.16 2.65 -22.74
C THR A 34 1.94 2.32 -21.48
N LEU A 35 1.96 1.05 -21.10
CA LEU A 35 2.78 0.57 -19.99
C LEU A 35 4.16 0.16 -20.52
N THR A 36 5.20 0.59 -19.83
CA THR A 36 6.59 0.26 -20.11
C THR A 36 7.30 -0.13 -18.81
N ALA A 37 8.25 -1.04 -18.91
CA ALA A 37 9.18 -1.28 -17.82
C ALA A 37 10.15 -0.09 -17.73
N PRO A 38 10.78 0.16 -16.57
CA PRO A 38 11.83 1.16 -16.49
C PRO A 38 12.92 0.93 -17.54
N SER A 39 13.37 2.01 -18.18
CA SER A 39 14.08 2.00 -19.45
C SER A 39 15.47 1.36 -19.39
N GLY A 40 16.08 1.32 -18.20
CA GLY A 40 17.47 0.91 -18.03
C GLY A 40 18.50 1.97 -18.43
N ALA A 41 18.09 3.14 -18.92
CA ALA A 41 18.98 4.16 -19.47
C ALA A 41 19.59 5.10 -18.42
N GLY A 42 19.02 5.12 -17.22
CA GLY A 42 19.42 6.00 -16.12
C GLY A 42 20.56 5.48 -15.26
N SER A 43 21.29 6.39 -14.61
CA SER A 43 22.34 6.05 -13.64
C SER A 43 21.83 5.26 -12.43
N SER A 44 20.53 5.35 -12.13
CA SER A 44 19.87 4.59 -11.07
C SER A 44 19.43 3.19 -11.51
N CYS A 45 19.59 2.84 -12.80
CA CYS A 45 19.21 1.55 -13.34
C CYS A 45 20.29 0.49 -13.14
N ALA A 46 19.88 -0.76 -12.99
CA ALA A 46 20.81 -1.88 -12.99
C ALA A 46 21.18 -2.25 -14.44
N SER A 47 22.47 -2.42 -14.72
CA SER A 47 22.95 -2.78 -16.05
C SER A 47 22.51 -4.18 -16.45
N GLY A 48 21.85 -4.34 -17.60
CA GLY A 48 21.52 -5.65 -18.19
C GLY A 48 20.46 -6.46 -17.43
N ALA A 49 19.73 -5.85 -16.49
CA ALA A 49 18.70 -6.51 -15.69
C ALA A 49 17.28 -6.10 -16.11
N ASP A 50 16.29 -6.90 -15.73
CA ASP A 50 14.90 -6.47 -15.68
C ASP A 50 14.74 -5.40 -14.59
N ASN A 51 14.36 -4.19 -14.99
CA ASN A 51 14.23 -3.05 -14.10
C ASN A 51 12.81 -2.85 -13.53
N THR A 52 11.85 -3.75 -13.75
CA THR A 52 10.45 -3.61 -13.27
C THR A 52 10.30 -3.52 -11.75
N GLY A 53 11.31 -3.90 -10.97
CA GLY A 53 11.39 -3.70 -9.51
C GLY A 53 12.31 -2.57 -9.05
N ASN A 54 12.94 -1.83 -9.97
CA ASN A 54 13.90 -0.77 -9.65
C ASN A 54 13.20 0.59 -9.58
N TYR A 55 12.84 0.99 -8.35
CA TYR A 55 12.20 2.27 -8.06
C TYR A 55 13.01 3.48 -8.54
N GLY A 56 14.34 3.44 -8.38
CA GLY A 56 15.21 4.54 -8.80
C GLY A 56 15.23 4.72 -10.32
N CYS A 57 15.30 3.60 -11.05
CA CYS A 57 15.26 3.61 -12.52
C CYS A 57 13.94 4.19 -13.06
N GLY A 58 12.80 3.71 -12.53
CA GLY A 58 11.49 4.20 -12.97
C GLY A 58 11.21 5.65 -12.56
N GLN A 59 11.73 6.10 -11.41
CA GLN A 59 11.70 7.52 -11.04
C GLN A 59 12.48 8.37 -12.05
N GLN A 60 13.70 7.96 -12.40
CA GLN A 60 14.58 8.71 -13.30
C GLN A 60 13.99 8.86 -14.72
N ASP A 61 13.28 7.85 -15.21
CA ASP A 61 12.54 7.90 -16.48
C ASP A 61 11.52 9.04 -16.53
N VAL A 62 10.92 9.36 -15.39
CA VAL A 62 9.94 10.45 -15.28
C VAL A 62 10.61 11.77 -14.98
N THR A 63 11.43 11.84 -13.93
CA THR A 63 11.88 13.14 -13.38
C THR A 63 13.09 13.74 -14.07
N GLU A 64 13.90 12.92 -14.77
CA GLU A 64 15.18 13.37 -15.34
C GLU A 64 15.28 13.10 -16.85
N LEU A 65 14.92 11.91 -17.30
CA LEU A 65 15.09 11.51 -18.70
C LEU A 65 13.91 11.91 -19.59
N GLY A 66 12.72 12.04 -19.01
CA GLY A 66 11.49 12.32 -19.76
C GLY A 66 11.14 11.22 -20.77
N THR A 67 11.54 9.98 -20.51
CA THR A 67 11.19 8.80 -21.32
C THR A 67 9.80 8.26 -20.95
N SER A 68 9.31 8.60 -19.75
CA SER A 68 7.95 8.28 -19.28
C SER A 68 7.27 9.53 -18.69
N ASP A 69 5.94 9.58 -18.73
CA ASP A 69 5.15 10.70 -18.19
C ASP A 69 4.77 10.48 -16.72
N ILE A 70 4.54 9.21 -16.37
CA ILE A 70 4.01 8.77 -15.07
C ILE A 70 4.76 7.53 -14.61
N TYR A 71 5.20 7.52 -13.36
CA TYR A 71 5.72 6.37 -12.65
C TYR A 71 4.61 5.78 -11.77
N VAL A 72 4.37 4.49 -11.95
CA VAL A 72 3.27 3.78 -11.30
C VAL A 72 3.84 2.58 -10.54
N GLY A 73 3.66 2.59 -9.23
CA GLY A 73 4.22 1.61 -8.30
C GLY A 73 3.92 2.04 -6.87
N LEU A 74 4.39 1.28 -5.87
CA LEU A 74 4.34 1.72 -4.47
C LEU A 74 5.38 2.81 -4.22
N TYR A 75 5.09 3.99 -4.75
CA TYR A 75 6.01 5.11 -4.81
C TYR A 75 5.70 6.07 -3.67
N TYR A 76 6.44 5.89 -2.57
CA TYR A 76 6.30 6.76 -1.41
C TYR A 76 6.43 8.25 -1.72
N VAL A 77 5.52 9.04 -1.15
CA VAL A 77 5.59 10.49 -1.13
C VAL A 77 6.73 10.91 -0.20
N THR A 78 7.75 11.56 -0.75
CA THR A 78 8.88 12.09 0.03
C THR A 78 9.17 13.54 -0.38
N ALA A 79 9.79 14.31 0.52
CA ALA A 79 10.16 15.70 0.23
C ALA A 79 11.06 15.81 -1.02
N GLN A 80 12.03 14.91 -1.16
CA GLN A 80 12.93 14.88 -2.33
C GLN A 80 12.16 14.58 -3.63
N ARG A 81 11.19 13.67 -3.59
CA ARG A 81 10.40 13.33 -4.78
C ARG A 81 9.39 14.41 -5.14
N LEU A 82 8.80 15.10 -4.16
CA LEU A 82 7.98 16.30 -4.37
C LEU A 82 8.80 17.47 -4.96
N GLN A 83 10.10 17.53 -4.69
CA GLN A 83 11.00 18.48 -5.35
C GLN A 83 11.38 18.04 -6.77
N ALA A 84 11.39 16.75 -7.06
CA ALA A 84 11.79 16.17 -8.34
C ALA A 84 10.64 16.03 -9.36
N GLY A 85 9.38 15.98 -8.91
CA GLY A 85 8.22 15.76 -9.77
C GLY A 85 6.91 16.19 -9.11
N LEU A 86 5.82 16.05 -9.85
CA LEU A 86 4.46 16.10 -9.32
C LEU A 86 4.07 14.73 -8.74
N MET A 87 3.06 14.73 -7.88
CA MET A 87 2.49 13.50 -7.35
C MET A 87 0.97 13.55 -7.39
N SER A 88 0.35 12.43 -7.72
CA SER A 88 -1.11 12.30 -7.60
C SER A 88 -1.55 12.35 -6.13
N ARG A 89 -2.86 12.39 -5.90
CA ARG A 89 -3.44 11.96 -4.61
C ARG A 89 -2.99 10.53 -4.29
N THR A 90 -2.90 10.24 -3.00
CA THR A 90 -2.50 8.93 -2.51
C THR A 90 -3.57 7.89 -2.81
N PHE A 91 -3.17 6.66 -3.14
CA PHE A 91 -4.09 5.60 -3.57
C PHE A 91 -4.09 4.36 -2.66
N THR A 92 -3.19 4.28 -1.68
CA THR A 92 -3.11 3.13 -0.74
C THR A 92 -3.55 3.50 0.67
N GLY A 93 -4.31 2.61 1.31
CA GLY A 93 -4.35 2.52 2.77
C GLY A 93 -3.41 1.40 3.23
N ASP A 94 -2.63 1.63 4.29
CA ASP A 94 -1.70 0.66 4.89
C ASP A 94 -0.55 0.17 3.96
N ALA A 95 0.03 1.05 3.13
CA ALA A 95 1.27 0.76 2.41
C ALA A 95 2.52 1.04 3.26
N GLY A 96 2.42 1.02 4.58
CA GLY A 96 3.58 1.20 5.46
C GLY A 96 4.60 0.07 5.31
N LEU A 97 5.77 0.25 5.91
CA LEU A 97 6.84 -0.75 5.88
C LEU A 97 6.52 -1.87 6.85
N ALA A 98 6.75 -3.12 6.46
CA ALA A 98 6.62 -4.27 7.34
C ALA A 98 7.87 -5.15 7.27
N VAL A 99 8.21 -5.78 8.39
CA VAL A 99 9.22 -6.83 8.46
C VAL A 99 8.55 -8.15 8.10
N ALA A 100 9.10 -8.84 7.11
CA ALA A 100 8.75 -10.21 6.79
C ALA A 100 9.90 -11.12 7.22
N GLN A 101 9.63 -12.00 8.18
CA GLN A 101 10.64 -12.82 8.82
C GLN A 101 10.35 -14.31 8.67
N LYS A 102 11.40 -15.09 8.44
CA LYS A 102 11.33 -16.56 8.43
C LYS A 102 10.86 -17.13 9.77
N GLY A 103 9.98 -18.13 9.72
CA GLY A 103 9.52 -18.85 10.92
C GLY A 103 8.26 -18.27 11.57
N GLY A 104 7.53 -17.41 10.87
CA GLY A 104 6.19 -16.95 11.27
C GLY A 104 6.17 -15.78 12.27
N ALA A 105 7.33 -15.20 12.60
CA ALA A 105 7.39 -14.05 13.50
C ALA A 105 6.82 -12.79 12.84
N THR A 106 5.98 -12.04 13.56
CA THR A 106 5.34 -10.80 13.10
C THR A 106 5.95 -9.58 13.79
N ASP A 107 7.24 -9.35 13.54
CA ASP A 107 8.00 -8.29 14.20
C ASP A 107 7.75 -6.89 13.62
N THR A 108 7.87 -5.87 14.47
CA THR A 108 8.08 -4.49 14.03
C THR A 108 9.58 -4.25 13.81
N LEU A 109 9.97 -3.14 13.18
CA LEU A 109 11.37 -2.75 13.12
C LEU A 109 11.99 -2.57 14.53
N ASP A 110 11.21 -2.03 15.48
CA ASP A 110 11.65 -1.88 16.88
C ASP A 110 11.94 -3.23 17.54
N SER A 111 11.03 -4.21 17.40
CA SER A 111 11.23 -5.54 17.98
C SER A 111 12.31 -6.33 17.25
N TYR A 112 12.44 -6.16 15.93
CA TYR A 112 13.51 -6.76 15.15
C TYR A 112 14.89 -6.23 15.56
N GLN A 113 15.03 -4.91 15.73
CA GLN A 113 16.28 -4.30 16.21
C GLN A 113 16.67 -4.85 17.59
N ALA A 114 15.71 -4.94 18.52
CA ALA A 114 15.96 -5.51 19.84
C ALA A 114 16.40 -6.98 19.78
N LYS A 115 15.77 -7.78 18.91
CA LYS A 115 16.14 -9.18 18.67
C LYS A 115 17.53 -9.33 18.05
N GLN A 116 17.89 -8.43 17.14
CA GLN A 116 19.20 -8.45 16.49
C GLN A 116 20.30 -8.08 17.49
N ALA A 117 20.06 -7.06 18.33
CA ALA A 117 20.95 -6.70 19.42
C ALA A 117 21.14 -7.83 20.45
N ALA A 118 20.09 -8.64 20.67
CA ALA A 118 20.14 -9.83 21.50
C ALA A 118 20.80 -11.06 20.82
N GLY A 119 21.18 -10.96 19.54
CA GLY A 119 21.79 -12.05 18.77
C GLY A 119 20.81 -13.18 18.42
N THR A 120 19.50 -12.89 18.42
CA THR A 120 18.44 -13.89 18.15
C THR A 120 17.94 -13.89 16.71
N VAL A 121 18.22 -12.83 15.96
CA VAL A 121 18.00 -12.72 14.51
C VAL A 121 19.23 -12.09 13.87
N GLY A 122 19.45 -12.40 12.61
CA GLY A 122 20.54 -11.93 11.79
C GLY A 122 20.20 -10.69 10.97
N ARG A 123 20.88 -10.55 9.83
CA ARG A 123 20.83 -9.37 8.97
C ARG A 123 19.44 -9.15 8.36
N LEU A 124 19.03 -7.88 8.28
CA LEU A 124 17.79 -7.45 7.61
C LEU A 124 18.08 -7.07 6.15
N CYS A 125 17.36 -7.66 5.20
CA CYS A 125 17.44 -7.26 3.80
C CYS A 125 16.53 -6.06 3.50
N THR A 126 17.04 -5.06 2.80
CA THR A 126 16.28 -3.93 2.22
C THR A 126 16.38 -3.95 0.70
N LEU A 127 15.73 -3.00 0.01
CA LEU A 127 15.71 -2.96 -1.44
C LEU A 127 16.67 -1.89 -1.99
N THR A 128 17.52 -2.28 -2.93
CA THR A 128 18.38 -1.34 -3.65
C THR A 128 17.54 -0.28 -4.36
N GLY A 129 17.86 1.00 -4.11
CA GLY A 129 17.19 2.15 -4.72
C GLY A 129 15.81 2.49 -4.15
N ALA A 130 15.34 1.78 -3.12
CA ALA A 130 14.10 2.13 -2.44
C ALA A 130 14.31 3.27 -1.44
N ALA A 131 13.36 4.21 -1.39
CA ALA A 131 13.42 5.34 -0.45
C ALA A 131 13.49 4.88 1.02
N PHE A 132 12.85 3.76 1.35
CA PHE A 132 12.85 3.23 2.69
C PHE A 132 14.21 2.70 3.15
N THR A 133 15.10 2.31 2.25
CA THR A 133 16.42 1.78 2.62
C THR A 133 17.27 2.82 3.36
N ASP A 134 17.30 4.05 2.84
CA ASP A 134 18.00 5.16 3.50
C ASP A 134 17.29 5.59 4.78
N TRP A 135 15.97 5.49 4.81
CA TRP A 135 15.18 5.80 6.01
C TRP A 135 15.45 4.78 7.13
N VAL A 136 15.45 3.47 6.85
CA VAL A 136 15.79 2.45 7.84
C VAL A 136 17.21 2.67 8.36
N SER A 137 18.16 2.98 7.47
CA SER A 137 19.55 3.28 7.87
C SER A 137 19.68 4.48 8.81
N ARG A 138 18.86 5.52 8.61
CA ARG A 138 18.90 6.74 9.42
C ARG A 138 18.15 6.60 10.74
N GLU A 139 16.95 6.01 10.71
CA GLU A 139 16.10 5.90 11.90
C GLU A 139 16.45 4.69 12.78
N TYR A 140 17.02 3.63 12.19
CA TYR A 140 17.46 2.42 12.87
C TYR A 140 18.94 2.12 12.59
N PRO A 141 19.87 3.01 13.00
CA PRO A 141 21.29 2.88 12.69
C PRO A 141 21.95 1.66 13.34
N ALA A 142 21.29 1.05 14.34
CA ALA A 142 21.77 -0.15 15.01
C ALA A 142 21.35 -1.45 14.29
N ILE A 143 20.44 -1.39 13.31
CA ILE A 143 20.08 -2.55 12.51
C ILE A 143 21.20 -2.82 11.49
N ASP A 144 21.84 -4.00 11.60
CA ASP A 144 22.65 -4.57 10.52
C ASP A 144 21.72 -4.95 9.36
N GLN A 145 21.88 -4.23 8.25
CA GLN A 145 21.08 -4.39 7.04
C GLN A 145 21.94 -4.42 5.79
N VAL A 146 21.39 -5.00 4.72
CA VAL A 146 21.98 -4.96 3.38
C VAL A 146 20.90 -4.71 2.34
N ALA A 147 21.18 -3.83 1.39
CA ALA A 147 20.33 -3.63 0.22
C ALA A 147 20.60 -4.73 -0.81
N VAL A 148 19.52 -5.39 -1.26
CA VAL A 148 19.57 -6.42 -2.31
C VAL A 148 18.61 -6.06 -3.44
N ALA A 149 18.76 -6.69 -4.61
CA ALA A 149 17.77 -6.54 -5.66
C ALA A 149 16.44 -7.21 -5.28
N TYR A 150 15.32 -6.74 -5.82
CA TYR A 150 14.00 -7.31 -5.53
C TYR A 150 13.94 -8.82 -5.81
N SER A 151 14.53 -9.25 -6.94
CA SER A 151 14.63 -10.66 -7.33
C SER A 151 15.44 -11.52 -6.35
N GLU A 152 16.25 -10.89 -5.49
CA GLU A 152 17.14 -11.57 -4.56
C GLU A 152 16.54 -11.73 -3.16
N TYR A 153 15.38 -11.12 -2.85
CA TYR A 153 14.79 -11.17 -1.51
C TYR A 153 14.58 -12.61 -1.03
N VAL A 154 13.84 -13.40 -1.82
CA VAL A 154 13.51 -14.79 -1.47
C VAL A 154 14.77 -15.66 -1.39
N THR A 155 15.69 -15.51 -2.34
CA THR A 155 16.94 -16.27 -2.36
C THR A 155 17.84 -15.92 -1.19
N SER A 156 17.85 -14.66 -0.73
CA SER A 156 18.63 -14.20 0.42
C SER A 156 18.11 -14.78 1.74
N ILE A 157 16.79 -14.93 1.88
CA ILE A 157 16.19 -15.65 3.02
C ILE A 157 16.49 -17.15 2.95
N ARG A 158 16.42 -17.75 1.76
CA ARG A 158 16.69 -19.20 1.57
C ARG A 158 18.14 -19.57 1.87
N SER A 159 19.09 -18.74 1.46
CA SER A 159 20.52 -18.97 1.67
C SER A 159 20.97 -18.67 3.11
N GLY A 160 20.15 -17.99 3.91
CA GLY A 160 20.53 -17.49 5.22
C GLY A 160 21.41 -16.24 5.19
N ALA A 161 21.50 -15.56 4.04
CA ALA A 161 22.18 -14.26 3.94
C ALA A 161 21.41 -13.16 4.71
N CYS A 162 20.09 -13.30 4.81
CA CYS A 162 19.20 -12.48 5.62
C CYS A 162 18.21 -13.37 6.37
N ASP A 163 17.79 -12.92 7.56
CA ASP A 163 16.77 -13.61 8.36
C ASP A 163 15.36 -13.03 8.14
N ALA A 164 15.32 -11.77 7.70
CA ALA A 164 14.11 -11.05 7.34
C ALA A 164 14.39 -10.04 6.24
N PHE A 165 13.33 -9.51 5.64
CA PHE A 165 13.40 -8.31 4.82
C PHE A 165 12.38 -7.28 5.30
N VAL A 166 12.67 -6.00 5.04
CA VAL A 166 11.71 -4.91 5.19
C VAL A 166 11.37 -4.35 3.81
N VAL A 167 10.07 -4.22 3.56
CA VAL A 167 9.49 -3.72 2.32
C VAL A 167 8.08 -3.21 2.61
N ASP A 168 7.43 -2.57 1.65
CA ASP A 168 6.01 -2.24 1.73
C ASP A 168 5.20 -3.48 2.14
N ARG A 169 4.37 -3.35 3.19
CA ARG A 169 3.53 -4.45 3.69
C ARG A 169 2.76 -5.20 2.60
N PRO A 170 2.13 -4.54 1.62
CA PRO A 170 1.57 -5.22 0.46
C PRO A 170 2.48 -6.25 -0.21
N ILE A 171 3.72 -5.85 -0.46
CA ILE A 171 4.73 -6.66 -1.13
C ILE A 171 5.21 -7.77 -0.19
N ALA A 172 5.38 -7.47 1.09
CA ALA A 172 5.71 -8.48 2.10
C ALA A 172 4.66 -9.60 2.15
N LEU A 173 3.37 -9.24 2.17
CA LEU A 173 2.26 -10.19 2.14
C LEU A 173 2.24 -11.01 0.84
N GLN A 174 2.47 -10.36 -0.30
CA GLN A 174 2.55 -11.04 -1.59
C GLN A 174 3.72 -12.05 -1.64
N ILE A 175 4.90 -11.67 -1.16
CA ILE A 175 6.07 -12.55 -1.12
C ILE A 175 5.79 -13.73 -0.17
N ALA A 176 5.18 -13.49 0.99
CA ALA A 176 4.80 -14.55 1.93
C ALA A 176 3.81 -15.55 1.30
N ALA A 177 2.77 -15.04 0.62
CA ALA A 177 1.77 -15.83 -0.10
C ALA A 177 2.37 -16.72 -1.20
N GLN A 178 3.39 -16.23 -1.89
CA GLN A 178 4.05 -16.95 -3.00
C GLN A 178 5.13 -17.95 -2.53
N ASN A 179 5.56 -17.87 -1.27
CA ASN A 179 6.69 -18.63 -0.74
C ASN A 179 6.33 -19.32 0.58
N CYS A 180 5.25 -20.11 0.54
CA CYS A 180 4.72 -20.80 1.71
C CYS A 180 5.70 -21.78 2.36
N ASP A 181 6.69 -22.27 1.62
CA ASP A 181 7.77 -23.10 2.15
C ASP A 181 8.62 -22.37 3.20
N LEU A 182 8.67 -21.03 3.14
CA LEU A 182 9.48 -20.22 4.06
C LEU A 182 8.78 -19.89 5.37
N ASN A 183 7.46 -20.10 5.45
CA ASN A 183 6.64 -19.70 6.60
C ASN A 183 6.97 -18.27 7.04
N LEU A 184 6.86 -17.30 6.13
CA LEU A 184 7.16 -15.90 6.41
C LEU A 184 6.05 -15.29 7.26
N GLY A 185 6.39 -14.82 8.46
CA GLY A 185 5.51 -13.96 9.25
C GLY A 185 5.67 -12.52 8.81
N VAL A 186 4.56 -11.83 8.54
CA VAL A 186 4.57 -10.42 8.15
C VAL A 186 4.05 -9.57 9.30
N GLY A 187 4.92 -8.71 9.82
CA GLY A 187 4.59 -7.78 10.90
C GLY A 187 3.51 -6.76 10.53
N PRO A 188 3.01 -6.02 11.51
CA PRO A 188 2.20 -4.83 11.23
C PRO A 188 3.05 -3.77 10.53
N SER A 189 2.41 -2.93 9.73
CA SER A 189 3.06 -1.77 9.13
C SER A 189 3.59 -0.83 10.21
N THR A 190 4.69 -0.13 9.91
CA THR A 190 5.12 1.02 10.69
C THR A 190 4.00 2.06 10.75
N THR A 191 3.71 2.58 11.94
CA THR A 191 2.71 3.64 12.14
C THR A 191 3.27 5.04 11.87
N TYR A 192 4.56 5.12 11.53
CA TYR A 192 5.33 6.32 11.24
C TYR A 192 6.26 6.06 10.05
N GLY A 193 6.87 7.13 9.53
CA GLY A 193 7.75 7.05 8.37
C GLY A 193 6.97 7.01 7.05
N TYR A 194 7.37 6.14 6.13
CA TYR A 194 6.75 6.03 4.81
C TYR A 194 5.48 5.17 4.84
N HIS A 195 4.35 5.74 4.39
CA HIS A 195 3.02 5.10 4.40
C HIS A 195 2.15 5.50 3.20
N ASP A 196 2.37 6.69 2.66
CA ASP A 196 1.61 7.24 1.56
C ASP A 196 2.29 6.98 0.22
N CYS A 197 1.62 6.24 -0.67
CA CYS A 197 2.05 6.03 -2.06
C CYS A 197 1.18 6.84 -3.03
N ALA A 198 1.83 7.44 -4.04
CA ALA A 198 1.19 8.24 -5.09
C ALA A 198 1.87 7.98 -6.45
N PHE A 199 1.20 8.25 -7.57
CA PHE A 199 1.86 8.17 -8.88
C PHE A 199 2.84 9.34 -8.97
N GLY A 200 4.09 9.05 -9.38
CA GLY A 200 5.06 10.09 -9.70
C GLY A 200 4.77 10.62 -11.09
N ILE A 201 4.63 11.93 -11.26
CA ILE A 201 4.24 12.54 -12.53
C ILE A 201 5.27 13.60 -12.89
N ARG A 202 5.56 13.73 -14.18
CA ARG A 202 6.51 14.72 -14.66
C ARG A 202 6.07 16.15 -14.32
N LYS A 203 7.03 17.03 -14.03
CA LYS A 203 6.78 18.38 -13.47
C LYS A 203 5.85 19.26 -14.30
N GLU A 204 5.91 19.15 -15.62
CA GLU A 204 5.11 19.98 -16.53
C GLU A 204 3.66 19.50 -16.71
N LEU A 205 3.33 18.27 -16.27
CA LEU A 205 2.04 17.63 -16.52
C LEU A 205 1.03 17.89 -15.39
N ASN A 206 0.79 19.17 -15.08
CA ASN A 206 -0.17 19.57 -14.05
C ASN A 206 -1.59 19.07 -14.33
N ASP A 207 -2.06 19.19 -15.57
CA ASP A 207 -3.41 18.76 -15.96
C ASP A 207 -3.59 17.24 -15.80
N VAL A 208 -2.55 16.47 -16.15
CA VAL A 208 -2.53 15.02 -15.95
C VAL A 208 -2.57 14.68 -14.46
N THR A 209 -1.81 15.42 -13.65
CA THR A 209 -1.78 15.25 -12.19
C THR A 209 -3.14 15.52 -11.56
N ILE A 210 -3.82 16.59 -11.98
CA ILE A 210 -5.18 16.93 -11.53
C ILE A 210 -6.16 15.84 -11.95
N ALA A 211 -6.13 15.41 -13.22
CA ALA A 211 -7.04 14.39 -13.74
C ALA A 211 -6.89 13.04 -13.03
N ILE A 212 -5.64 12.55 -12.89
CA ILE A 212 -5.36 11.29 -12.18
C ILE A 212 -5.80 11.39 -10.72
N SER A 213 -5.45 12.49 -10.06
CA SER A 213 -5.83 12.73 -8.66
C SER A 213 -7.34 12.73 -8.45
N TYR A 214 -8.08 13.35 -9.37
CA TYR A 214 -9.53 13.37 -9.35
C TYR A 214 -10.10 11.96 -9.43
N TRP A 215 -9.63 11.14 -10.38
CA TRP A 215 -10.14 9.78 -10.55
C TRP A 215 -9.73 8.84 -9.42
N ILE A 216 -8.50 8.95 -8.88
CA ILE A 216 -8.10 8.21 -7.68
C ILE A 216 -9.06 8.51 -6.52
N GLU A 217 -9.33 9.79 -6.25
CA GLU A 217 -10.25 10.21 -5.19
C GLU A 217 -11.69 9.72 -5.43
N TRP A 218 -12.11 9.74 -6.69
CA TRP A 218 -13.42 9.26 -7.12
C TRP A 218 -13.60 7.75 -6.86
N LEU A 219 -12.60 6.94 -7.22
CA LEU A 219 -12.60 5.49 -6.93
C LEU A 219 -12.50 5.20 -5.44
N ARG A 220 -11.81 6.05 -4.68
CA ARG A 220 -11.66 5.91 -3.22
C ARG A 220 -13.00 6.04 -2.50
N THR A 221 -13.87 6.91 -3.00
CA THR A 221 -15.13 7.30 -2.33
C THR A 221 -16.36 6.56 -2.84
N CYS A 222 -16.21 5.71 -3.86
CA CYS A 222 -17.31 4.91 -4.37
C CYS A 222 -17.73 3.82 -3.36
N SER A 223 -19.01 3.45 -3.38
CA SER A 223 -19.55 2.39 -2.51
C SER A 223 -19.46 1.04 -3.22
N PRO A 224 -18.56 0.11 -2.82
CA PRO A 224 -18.41 -1.17 -3.52
C PRO A 224 -19.64 -2.08 -3.37
N ASN A 225 -20.54 -1.78 -2.42
CA ASN A 225 -21.78 -2.52 -2.20
C ASN A 225 -22.97 -1.97 -3.01
N ASP A 226 -22.79 -0.87 -3.73
CA ASP A 226 -23.81 -0.32 -4.61
C ASP A 226 -23.47 -0.69 -6.07
N SER A 227 -24.16 -1.68 -6.60
CA SER A 227 -23.98 -2.14 -7.99
C SER A 227 -24.38 -1.10 -9.03
N ASN A 228 -25.07 -0.02 -8.64
CA ASN A 228 -25.40 1.10 -9.52
C ASN A 228 -24.37 2.22 -9.46
N ASP A 229 -23.37 2.12 -8.59
CA ASP A 229 -22.32 3.11 -8.47
C ASP A 229 -21.31 2.97 -9.62
N PHE A 230 -21.59 3.64 -10.74
CA PHE A 230 -20.73 3.68 -11.93
C PHE A 230 -19.31 4.22 -11.65
N ARG A 231 -19.12 4.83 -10.48
CA ARG A 231 -17.83 5.34 -10.00
C ARG A 231 -16.91 4.19 -9.58
N CYS A 232 -17.44 3.02 -9.24
CA CYS A 232 -16.62 1.86 -8.90
C CYS A 232 -16.09 1.13 -10.14
N TYR A 233 -14.91 0.55 -10.02
CA TYR A 233 -14.35 -0.35 -11.03
C TYR A 233 -14.94 -1.74 -10.83
N ASN A 234 -15.96 -2.15 -11.60
CA ASN A 234 -16.57 -3.48 -11.46
C ASN A 234 -16.99 -3.81 -10.01
N ALA A 235 -17.65 -2.86 -9.32
CA ALA A 235 -17.99 -2.92 -7.90
C ALA A 235 -16.79 -2.94 -6.92
N PHE A 236 -15.58 -2.62 -7.39
CA PHE A 236 -14.42 -2.37 -6.54
C PHE A 236 -14.19 -0.87 -6.34
N ASN A 237 -14.00 -0.45 -5.09
CA ASN A 237 -13.31 0.79 -4.72
C ASN A 237 -11.80 0.53 -4.58
N LEU A 238 -10.98 1.55 -4.30
CA LEU A 238 -9.53 1.37 -4.17
C LEU A 238 -9.13 0.28 -3.15
N ALA A 239 -9.79 0.24 -2.00
CA ALA A 239 -9.47 -0.72 -0.94
C ALA A 239 -9.82 -2.16 -1.34
N THR A 240 -10.97 -2.37 -1.96
CA THR A 240 -11.41 -3.71 -2.40
C THR A 240 -10.67 -4.18 -3.66
N LEU A 241 -10.28 -3.26 -4.55
CA LEU A 241 -9.38 -3.55 -5.67
C LEU A 241 -8.01 -4.03 -5.16
N TYR A 242 -7.51 -3.40 -4.09
CA TYR A 242 -6.27 -3.80 -3.44
C TYR A 242 -6.36 -5.21 -2.85
N VAL A 243 -7.46 -5.53 -2.14
CA VAL A 243 -7.72 -6.88 -1.62
C VAL A 243 -7.82 -7.93 -2.73
N ARG A 244 -8.48 -7.61 -3.85
CA ARG A 244 -8.65 -8.53 -5.00
C ARG A 244 -7.31 -9.07 -5.50
N TRP A 245 -6.27 -8.26 -5.49
CA TRP A 245 -4.94 -8.64 -5.99
C TRP A 245 -4.10 -9.44 -4.99
N GLY A 246 -4.75 -10.09 -4.02
CA GLY A 246 -4.09 -11.06 -3.12
C GLY A 246 -3.22 -10.42 -2.06
N ILE A 247 -3.40 -9.12 -1.81
CA ILE A 247 -2.76 -8.41 -0.71
C ILE A 247 -3.59 -8.63 0.56
N ALA A 248 -3.74 -9.89 0.94
CA ALA A 248 -4.49 -10.34 2.11
C ALA A 248 -3.67 -11.39 2.88
N PRO A 249 -3.77 -11.43 4.22
CA PRO A 249 -2.76 -12.05 5.08
C PRO A 249 -2.63 -13.58 5.08
N ASP A 250 -3.54 -14.36 4.48
CA ASP A 250 -3.63 -15.81 4.74
C ASP A 250 -3.66 -16.68 3.48
N GLN A 251 -2.68 -16.54 2.58
CA GLN A 251 -2.67 -17.28 1.31
C GLN A 251 -1.92 -18.62 1.34
N CYS A 252 -1.20 -18.93 2.42
CA CYS A 252 -0.60 -20.26 2.56
C CYS A 252 -1.62 -21.20 3.18
N PRO A 253 -2.20 -22.15 2.42
CA PRO A 253 -3.10 -23.12 3.01
C PRO A 253 -2.35 -23.83 4.13
N ALA A 254 -2.93 -23.86 5.34
CA ALA A 254 -2.42 -24.68 6.43
C ALA A 254 -2.16 -26.08 5.86
N SER A 255 -0.93 -26.59 6.01
CA SER A 255 -0.48 -27.84 5.41
C SER A 255 -1.57 -28.91 5.55
N SER A 256 -2.33 -29.15 4.50
CA SER A 256 -3.25 -30.27 4.49
C SER A 256 -2.37 -31.50 4.41
N SER A 257 -2.42 -32.31 5.45
CA SER A 257 -2.03 -33.72 5.31
C SER A 257 -2.74 -34.27 4.06
N PRO A 258 -2.06 -35.09 3.25
CA PRO A 258 -2.69 -35.66 2.07
C PRO A 258 -3.98 -36.38 2.52
N PRO A 259 -5.10 -36.19 1.80
CA PRO A 259 -6.33 -36.87 2.16
C PRO A 259 -6.05 -38.39 2.20
N PRO A 260 -6.58 -39.12 3.20
CA PRO A 260 -6.44 -40.56 3.21
C PRO A 260 -6.94 -41.13 1.87
N PRO A 261 -6.27 -42.16 1.33
CA PRO A 261 -6.63 -42.70 0.03
C PRO A 261 -8.12 -43.05 0.02
N PRO A 262 -8.85 -42.71 -1.06
CA PRO A 262 -10.29 -42.85 -1.09
C PRO A 262 -10.66 -44.31 -0.81
N THR A 263 -11.38 -44.52 0.29
CA THR A 263 -12.04 -45.79 0.56
C THR A 263 -13.02 -46.02 -0.58
N ALA A 264 -12.80 -47.07 -1.36
CA ALA A 264 -13.68 -47.44 -2.46
C ALA A 264 -15.09 -47.72 -1.91
N ALA A 265 -16.01 -46.79 -2.16
CA ALA A 265 -17.45 -47.00 -2.07
C ALA A 265 -18.03 -46.57 -3.42
N GLY A 266 -18.61 -47.54 -4.13
CA GLY A 266 -19.08 -47.40 -5.51
C GLY A 266 -20.42 -46.69 -5.68
N GLY A 267 -20.70 -46.38 -6.94
CA GLY A 267 -21.97 -45.83 -7.46
C GLY A 267 -22.10 -44.33 -7.23
N ASP A 268 -22.45 -43.46 -8.17
CA ASP A 268 -23.06 -43.62 -9.48
C ASP A 268 -22.71 -42.39 -10.33
N VAL A 269 -22.60 -42.59 -11.64
CA VAL A 269 -22.27 -41.54 -12.61
C VAL A 269 -23.57 -41.02 -13.21
N THR A 270 -23.94 -39.77 -12.91
CA THR A 270 -24.91 -39.03 -13.73
C THR A 270 -24.45 -37.61 -13.99
N ASN A 271 -24.08 -37.37 -15.25
CA ASN A 271 -24.07 -36.08 -15.92
C ASN A 271 -25.47 -35.48 -15.93
N VAL A 272 -25.65 -34.21 -15.53
CA VAL A 272 -26.66 -33.29 -16.09
C VAL A 272 -26.16 -31.84 -16.02
N PHE A 273 -26.24 -31.15 -17.16
CA PHE A 273 -26.10 -29.70 -17.34
C PHE A 273 -27.29 -28.93 -16.72
N GLY A 274 -27.01 -27.83 -16.01
CA GLY A 274 -27.86 -26.64 -15.98
C GLY A 274 -28.92 -26.48 -14.87
N THR A 275 -28.93 -25.27 -14.31
CA THR A 275 -30.08 -24.52 -13.71
C THR A 275 -30.11 -24.35 -12.19
N ILE A 276 -29.84 -23.10 -11.76
CA ILE A 276 -30.52 -22.23 -10.77
C ILE A 276 -31.33 -22.91 -9.65
N PHE A 277 -30.96 -22.66 -8.39
CA PHE A 277 -31.72 -22.11 -7.23
C PHE A 277 -30.67 -22.02 -6.08
N GLY A 278 -30.54 -20.97 -5.26
CA GLY A 278 -31.60 -20.31 -4.51
C GLY A 278 -31.89 -21.12 -3.24
N THR A 279 -31.12 -20.91 -2.16
CA THR A 279 -31.55 -21.27 -0.80
C THR A 279 -31.22 -20.19 0.22
N THR A 280 -32.31 -19.79 0.87
CA THR A 280 -32.56 -18.91 1.99
C THR A 280 -31.62 -19.13 3.17
N VAL A 281 -31.04 -18.04 3.70
CA VAL A 281 -30.59 -17.98 5.11
C VAL A 281 -31.59 -17.14 5.87
N THR A 282 -32.33 -17.79 6.77
CA THR A 282 -33.25 -17.16 7.71
C THR A 282 -32.50 -16.35 8.77
N ASN A 283 -32.97 -15.12 8.96
CA ASN A 283 -32.56 -14.14 9.97
C ASN A 283 -32.49 -14.68 11.40
N ARG A 284 -31.42 -14.33 12.12
CA ARG A 284 -31.45 -13.96 13.55
C ARG A 284 -30.29 -13.02 13.86
N LEU A 285 -30.45 -11.72 13.59
CA LEU A 285 -29.61 -10.65 14.13
C LEU A 285 -30.42 -9.39 14.52
N ASP A 286 -31.69 -9.56 14.92
CA ASP A 286 -32.47 -8.50 15.57
C ASP A 286 -32.45 -8.70 17.09
N ALA A 287 -31.35 -8.29 17.75
CA ALA A 287 -31.33 -8.10 19.21
C ALA A 287 -30.14 -7.28 19.73
N ILE A 288 -29.07 -7.08 18.96
CA ILE A 288 -27.82 -6.48 19.49
C ILE A 288 -27.61 -5.02 19.05
N PHE A 289 -28.27 -4.55 17.98
CA PHE A 289 -28.08 -3.17 17.48
C PHE A 289 -29.00 -2.12 18.12
N GLY A 290 -30.02 -2.53 18.88
CA GLY A 290 -30.98 -1.59 19.52
C GLY A 290 -30.48 -0.93 20.81
N LEU A 291 -29.44 -1.45 21.48
CA LEU A 291 -28.93 -0.89 22.74
C LEU A 291 -27.75 0.07 22.58
N ALA A 292 -27.00 -0.03 21.49
CA ALA A 292 -25.80 0.79 21.29
C ALA A 292 -26.12 2.24 20.86
N ILE A 293 -27.21 2.43 20.11
CA ILE A 293 -27.57 3.74 19.53
C ILE A 293 -28.27 4.64 20.56
N THR A 294 -29.10 4.08 21.45
CA THR A 294 -29.76 4.84 22.53
C THR A 294 -28.77 5.31 23.60
N THR A 295 -27.72 4.54 23.86
CA THR A 295 -26.70 4.92 24.85
C THR A 295 -25.78 6.04 24.33
N LEU A 296 -25.47 6.05 23.03
CA LEU A 296 -24.64 7.10 22.43
C LEU A 296 -25.36 8.46 22.36
N VAL A 297 -26.66 8.47 22.05
CA VAL A 297 -27.45 9.71 21.93
C VAL A 297 -27.68 10.37 23.30
N LEU A 298 -27.84 9.58 24.37
CA LEU A 298 -27.99 10.13 25.73
C LEU A 298 -26.69 10.74 26.28
N VAL A 299 -25.53 10.17 25.94
CA VAL A 299 -24.23 10.71 26.37
C VAL A 299 -23.91 12.04 25.65
N SER A 300 -24.27 12.18 24.38
CA SER A 300 -24.06 13.44 23.63
C SER A 300 -24.95 14.59 24.13
N ILE A 301 -26.19 14.31 24.52
CA ILE A 301 -27.10 15.33 25.06
C ILE A 301 -26.66 15.77 26.46
N ALA A 302 -26.17 14.85 27.30
CA ALA A 302 -25.63 15.19 28.63
C ALA A 302 -24.38 16.08 28.53
N PHE A 303 -23.50 15.83 27.55
CA PHE A 303 -22.27 16.61 27.34
C PHE A 303 -22.57 18.06 26.89
N LEU A 304 -23.57 18.25 26.03
CA LEU A 304 -24.01 19.58 25.57
C LEU A 304 -24.67 20.41 26.68
N VAL A 305 -25.42 19.78 27.59
CA VAL A 305 -26.03 20.46 28.74
C VAL A 305 -24.98 20.83 29.80
N MET A 306 -23.93 20.02 29.97
CA MET A 306 -22.80 20.35 30.85
C MET A 306 -21.95 21.51 30.32
N MET A 307 -21.64 21.55 29.01
CA MET A 307 -20.87 22.66 28.42
C MET A 307 -21.63 23.99 28.46
N SER A 308 -22.96 23.98 28.29
CA SER A 308 -23.77 25.20 28.41
C SER A 308 -23.79 25.78 29.83
N SER A 309 -23.54 24.96 30.85
CA SER A 309 -23.54 25.37 32.26
C SER A 309 -22.18 25.94 32.68
N ILE A 310 -21.09 25.43 32.12
CA ILE A 310 -19.73 25.94 32.33
C ILE A 310 -19.55 27.31 31.63
N LEU A 311 -20.13 27.50 30.44
CA LEU A 311 -20.02 28.75 29.71
C LEU A 311 -20.86 29.90 30.29
N LYS A 312 -21.89 29.60 31.10
CA LYS A 312 -22.67 30.63 31.82
C LYS A 312 -22.06 31.03 33.17
N GLY A 313 -21.07 30.28 33.68
CA GLY A 313 -20.39 30.55 34.95
C GLY A 313 -19.14 31.44 34.85
N LEU A 314 -18.64 31.74 33.65
CA LEU A 314 -17.40 32.48 33.42
C LEU A 314 -17.60 33.94 32.97
N GLY A 315 -18.79 34.50 33.26
CA GLY A 315 -19.02 35.94 33.14
C GLY A 315 -18.37 36.70 34.29
N GLY A 316 -17.08 37.04 34.16
CA GLY A 316 -16.42 37.95 35.10
C GLY A 316 -14.92 38.13 34.84
N GLY A 317 -14.54 39.30 34.33
CA GLY A 317 -13.17 39.83 34.46
C GLY A 317 -12.34 39.85 33.17
N GLN A 318 -12.42 40.95 32.42
CA GLN A 318 -11.39 41.35 31.47
C GLN A 318 -10.04 41.55 32.18
N ARG A 319 -9.00 40.83 31.77
CA ARG A 319 -7.61 41.34 31.69
C ARG A 319 -6.86 40.64 30.56
N ALA A 320 -6.53 41.40 29.53
CA ALA A 320 -5.64 41.00 28.46
C ALA A 320 -4.19 40.99 28.97
N VAL A 321 -3.44 39.94 28.63
CA VAL A 321 -1.98 39.91 28.69
C VAL A 321 -1.50 39.52 27.30
N GLY A 322 -0.87 40.47 26.61
CA GLY A 322 -0.29 40.28 25.29
C GLY A 322 1.07 39.58 25.38
N VAL A 323 1.35 38.74 24.39
CA VAL A 323 2.69 38.21 24.12
C VAL A 323 3.13 38.72 22.76
N ASP A 324 4.24 39.44 22.79
CA ASP A 324 4.94 40.13 21.71
C ASP A 324 5.81 39.14 20.93
N THR A 325 5.74 39.17 19.59
CA THR A 325 6.71 38.52 18.71
C THR A 325 7.17 39.51 17.65
N LYS A 326 8.04 40.43 18.06
CA LYS A 326 8.98 41.11 17.19
C LYS A 326 10.04 40.13 16.67
N ASN A 327 10.33 40.27 15.37
CA ASN A 327 11.46 39.76 14.60
C ASN A 327 11.28 38.40 13.91
N MET A 328 10.90 38.42 12.64
CA MET A 328 11.70 37.84 11.56
C MET A 328 11.26 38.36 10.17
N ILE A 329 11.91 39.46 9.79
CA ILE A 329 12.41 39.87 8.47
C ILE A 329 11.80 39.16 7.23
N GLU A 330 11.02 39.93 6.45
CA GLU A 330 10.76 39.73 5.03
C GLU A 330 11.99 40.12 4.18
N PRO A 331 12.16 39.52 2.98
CA PRO A 331 12.73 40.22 1.84
C PRO A 331 11.66 40.52 0.80
N SER A 332 11.52 41.81 0.57
CA SER A 332 10.78 42.54 -0.44
C SER A 332 11.20 42.22 -1.89
N ASP A 333 10.21 42.37 -2.78
CA ASP A 333 10.28 42.90 -4.15
C ASP A 333 11.07 42.15 -5.25
N ALA A 334 10.31 41.60 -6.20
CA ALA A 334 10.55 41.81 -7.63
C ALA A 334 9.25 41.61 -8.44
N ARG A 335 8.57 42.72 -8.76
CA ARG A 335 7.68 42.85 -9.92
C ARG A 335 8.48 43.48 -11.06
N SER A 336 8.49 42.86 -12.24
CA SER A 336 8.37 43.46 -13.59
C SER A 336 9.07 42.62 -14.67
N LEU A 337 8.28 41.79 -15.36
CA LEU A 337 8.10 41.66 -16.83
C LEU A 337 7.36 40.37 -17.15
#